data_AF-A0A227JA75-F1
#
_entry.id   AF-A0A227JA75-F1
#
_cell.length_a   1.000
_cell.length_b   1.000
_cell.length_c   1.000
_cell.angle_alpha   90.00
_cell.angle_beta   90.00
_cell.angle_gamma   90.00
#
_symmetry.space_group_name_H-M   'P 1'
#
loop_
_entity.id
_entity.type
_entity.pdbx_description
1 polymer ?
#
loop_
_entity_poly.entity_id
_entity_poly.type
_entity_poly.pdbx_seq_one_letter_code
_entity_poly.pdbx_strand_id
1 'polypeptide(L)'
;MIKLSSLSNKVLQYGFVFLLVILLAGCTKKFLYSNIDWFVIEYLDDYVSLNDEQETLLEERLLLLADWHKKEELPLYIDHLKELENINANNITLAFLQQNREKMKAHYDRIVSRSAPDLFSLSLQLTPKQQQEFLQNVRKDYQERNAKYADKTEAEIREIILENTEEWMEEWIGELNSDQKRYAKQISQQTILNSPLWRNYRASIYQE
;
A
#
# COMPACT_ATOMS: atom_id res chain seq x y z
N MET A 1 -30.67 0.37 38.10
CA MET A 1 -30.20 -1.01 37.80
C MET A 1 -31.03 -1.57 36.66
N ILE A 2 -30.56 -1.46 35.43
CA ILE A 2 -31.22 -2.08 34.26
C ILE A 2 -30.82 -3.56 34.26
N LYS A 3 -31.80 -4.47 34.32
CA LYS A 3 -31.57 -5.91 34.30
C LYS A 3 -31.13 -6.34 32.90
N LEU A 4 -29.94 -6.95 32.76
CA LEU A 4 -29.44 -7.47 31.47
C LEU A 4 -30.41 -8.47 30.80
N SER A 5 -31.33 -9.08 31.55
CA SER A 5 -32.30 -10.06 31.06
C SER A 5 -33.43 -9.48 30.19
N SER A 6 -33.53 -8.15 30.01
CA SER A 6 -34.57 -7.52 29.17
C SER A 6 -34.08 -7.13 27.76
N LEU A 7 -32.83 -7.42 27.42
CA LEU A 7 -32.25 -7.12 26.12
C LEU A 7 -32.48 -8.29 25.16
N SER A 8 -32.99 -7.99 23.97
CA SER A 8 -33.15 -8.98 22.89
C SER A 8 -31.81 -9.65 22.56
N ASN A 9 -31.81 -10.97 22.32
CA ASN A 9 -30.60 -11.73 21.95
C ASN A 9 -29.82 -11.09 20.80
N LYS A 10 -30.51 -10.40 19.87
CA LYS A 10 -29.85 -9.66 18.78
C LYS A 10 -29.04 -8.47 19.28
N VAL A 11 -29.55 -7.71 20.25
CA VAL A 11 -28.84 -6.56 20.86
C VAL A 11 -27.63 -7.05 21.66
N LEU A 12 -27.75 -8.19 22.35
CA LEU A 12 -26.63 -8.84 23.02
C LEU A 12 -25.58 -9.34 22.02
N GLN A 13 -26.01 -9.93 20.90
CA GLN A 13 -25.15 -10.42 19.83
C GLN A 13 -24.43 -9.28 19.10
N TYR A 14 -25.13 -8.21 18.73
CA TYR A 14 -24.51 -7.03 18.12
C TYR A 14 -23.58 -6.31 19.11
N GLY A 15 -23.96 -6.22 20.38
CA GLY A 15 -23.09 -5.70 21.45
C GLY A 15 -21.82 -6.53 21.62
N PHE A 16 -21.93 -7.86 21.54
CA PHE A 16 -20.78 -8.77 21.60
C PHE A 16 -19.88 -8.66 20.36
N VAL A 17 -20.45 -8.60 19.15
CA VAL A 17 -19.69 -8.37 17.91
C VAL A 17 -18.98 -7.02 17.94
N PHE A 18 -19.66 -5.96 18.37
CA PHE A 18 -19.07 -4.63 18.50
C PHE A 18 -17.93 -4.60 19.53
N LEU A 19 -18.11 -5.27 20.68
CA LEU A 19 -17.07 -5.44 21.69
C LEU A 19 -15.87 -6.22 21.12
N LEU A 20 -16.11 -7.29 20.36
CA LEU A 20 -15.07 -8.08 19.68
C LEU A 20 -14.29 -7.24 18.67
N VAL A 21 -14.98 -6.43 17.86
CA VAL A 21 -14.35 -5.53 16.89
C VAL A 21 -13.49 -4.48 17.60
N ILE A 22 -13.95 -3.91 18.72
CA ILE A 22 -13.16 -2.96 19.53
C ILE A 22 -11.94 -3.65 20.17
N LEU A 23 -12.11 -4.87 20.69
CA LEU A 23 -11.02 -5.65 21.28
C LEU A 23 -9.96 -6.06 20.24
N LEU A 24 -10.38 -6.31 19.00
CA LEU A 24 -9.48 -6.62 17.88
C LEU A 24 -8.79 -5.37 17.33
N ALA A 25 -9.47 -4.21 17.30
CA ALA A 25 -8.92 -2.95 16.82
C ALA A 25 -7.75 -2.41 17.67
N GLY A 26 -7.72 -2.72 18.98
CA GLY A 26 -6.60 -2.37 19.86
C GLY A 26 -5.33 -3.19 19.63
N CYS A 27 -5.45 -4.35 18.96
CA CYS A 27 -4.35 -5.28 18.72
C CYS A 27 -3.75 -5.19 17.32
N THR A 28 -4.33 -4.39 16.42
CA THR A 28 -3.95 -4.37 14.98
C THR A 28 -2.46 -4.13 14.75
N LYS A 29 -1.82 -3.24 15.54
CA LYS A 29 -0.37 -3.00 15.42
C LYS A 29 0.46 -4.22 15.81
N LYS A 30 0.13 -4.86 16.94
CA LYS A 30 0.83 -6.06 17.40
C LYS A 30 0.58 -7.23 16.44
N PHE A 31 -0.66 -7.38 15.99
CA PHE A 31 -1.05 -8.40 15.03
C PHE A 31 -0.30 -8.24 13.71
N LEU A 32 -0.25 -7.04 13.13
CA LEU A 32 0.47 -6.79 11.88
C LEU A 32 1.95 -7.16 11.99
N TYR A 33 2.67 -6.62 12.98
CA TYR A 33 4.11 -6.90 13.13
C TYR A 33 4.43 -8.34 13.54
N SER A 34 3.49 -9.04 14.19
CA SER A 34 3.67 -10.44 14.59
C SER A 34 3.27 -11.44 13.51
N ASN A 35 2.66 -11.00 12.41
CA ASN A 35 2.21 -11.87 11.31
C ASN A 35 2.59 -11.28 9.94
N ILE A 36 3.59 -10.37 9.89
CA ILE A 36 3.99 -9.66 8.67
C ILE A 36 4.59 -10.62 7.63
N ASP A 37 5.27 -11.63 8.13
CA ASP A 37 5.78 -12.80 7.41
C ASP A 37 4.65 -13.48 6.62
N TRP A 38 3.58 -13.90 7.30
CA TRP A 38 2.41 -14.51 6.67
C TRP A 38 1.80 -13.63 5.58
N PHE A 39 1.61 -12.33 5.86
CA PHE A 39 1.05 -11.41 4.86
C PHE A 39 1.91 -11.28 3.60
N VAL A 40 3.23 -11.24 3.77
CA VAL A 40 4.15 -11.07 2.64
C VAL A 40 4.30 -12.36 1.85
N ILE A 41 4.31 -13.52 2.51
CA ILE A 41 4.37 -14.82 1.85
C ILE A 41 3.11 -15.05 1.03
N GLU A 42 1.93 -14.83 1.62
CA GLU A 42 0.65 -14.93 0.90
C GLU A 42 0.61 -13.99 -0.33
N TYR A 43 1.16 -12.78 -0.20
CA TYR A 43 1.28 -11.86 -1.35
C TYR A 43 2.28 -12.37 -2.42
N LEU A 44 3.35 -13.05 -2.02
CA LEU A 44 4.34 -13.59 -2.95
C LEU A 44 3.86 -14.86 -3.66
N ASP A 45 2.96 -15.63 -3.05
CA ASP A 45 2.38 -16.84 -3.63
C ASP A 45 1.60 -16.56 -4.93
N ASP A 46 1.03 -15.36 -5.07
CA ASP A 46 0.42 -14.89 -6.33
C ASP A 46 1.44 -14.78 -7.48
N TYR A 47 2.74 -14.70 -7.16
CA TYR A 47 3.82 -14.54 -8.12
C TYR A 47 4.65 -15.81 -8.30
N VAL A 48 5.06 -16.49 -7.23
CA VAL A 48 5.95 -17.65 -7.30
C VAL A 48 5.66 -18.65 -6.20
N SER A 49 5.53 -19.93 -6.55
CA SER A 49 5.34 -21.00 -5.58
C SER A 49 6.67 -21.33 -4.92
N LEU A 50 6.88 -20.85 -3.68
CA LEU A 50 8.05 -21.20 -2.88
C LEU A 50 7.93 -22.63 -2.34
N ASN A 51 9.04 -23.20 -1.89
CA ASN A 51 9.03 -24.47 -1.14
C ASN A 51 9.27 -24.20 0.35
N ASP A 52 9.00 -25.20 1.19
CA ASP A 52 9.09 -25.10 2.65
C ASP A 52 10.42 -24.51 3.15
N GLU A 53 11.55 -24.85 2.52
CA GLU A 53 12.87 -24.31 2.90
C GLU A 53 13.02 -22.83 2.55
N GLN A 54 12.54 -22.42 1.37
CA GLN A 54 12.55 -21.03 0.92
C GLN A 54 11.60 -20.16 1.74
N GLU A 55 10.41 -20.67 2.08
CA GLU A 55 9.44 -20.00 2.93
C GLU A 55 9.99 -19.79 4.34
N THR A 56 10.50 -20.86 4.98
CA THR A 56 11.09 -20.77 6.32
C THR A 56 12.22 -19.73 6.37
N LEU A 57 13.10 -19.72 5.37
CA LEU A 57 14.16 -18.72 5.28
C LEU A 57 13.58 -17.30 5.16
N LEU A 58 12.55 -17.12 4.32
CA LEU A 58 11.93 -15.82 4.10
C LEU A 58 11.21 -15.31 5.36
N GLU A 59 10.49 -16.17 6.09
CA GLU A 59 9.86 -15.85 7.37
C GLU A 59 10.89 -15.26 8.36
N GLU A 60 12.02 -15.95 8.53
CA GLU A 60 13.10 -15.49 9.42
C GLU A 60 13.63 -14.10 9.01
N ARG A 61 13.83 -13.87 7.70
CA ARG A 61 14.29 -12.57 7.19
C ARG A 61 13.26 -11.47 7.39
N LEU A 62 11.99 -11.76 7.19
CA LEU A 62 10.90 -10.80 7.38
C LEU A 62 10.74 -10.40 8.84
N LEU A 63 10.89 -11.35 9.78
CA LEU A 63 10.88 -11.05 11.21
C LEU A 63 12.06 -10.15 11.62
N LEU A 64 13.26 -10.38 11.08
CA LEU A 64 14.42 -9.51 11.30
C LEU A 64 14.22 -8.11 10.69
N LEU A 65 13.68 -8.03 9.48
CA LEU A 65 13.34 -6.76 8.83
C LEU A 65 12.29 -5.98 9.63
N ALA A 66 11.27 -6.67 10.16
CA ALA A 66 10.22 -6.09 10.97
C ALA A 66 10.73 -5.57 12.32
N ASP A 67 11.61 -6.31 12.98
CA ASP A 67 12.26 -5.88 14.22
C ASP A 67 13.15 -4.65 14.00
N TRP A 68 13.96 -4.65 12.93
CA TRP A 68 14.72 -3.48 12.51
C TRP A 68 13.81 -2.28 12.22
N HIS A 69 12.77 -2.48 11.41
CA HIS A 69 11.83 -1.43 11.05
C HIS A 69 11.20 -0.82 12.31
N LYS A 70 10.79 -1.67 13.27
CA LYS A 70 10.20 -1.22 14.52
C LYS A 70 11.19 -0.43 15.41
N LYS A 71 12.44 -0.85 15.49
CA LYS A 71 13.45 -0.26 16.39
C LYS A 71 14.14 0.97 15.81
N GLU A 72 14.36 1.01 14.51
CA GLU A 72 15.17 2.04 13.85
C GLU A 72 14.34 2.95 12.95
N GLU A 73 13.50 2.40 12.08
CA GLU A 73 12.80 3.18 11.05
C GLU A 73 11.51 3.84 11.58
N LEU A 74 10.71 3.12 12.36
CA LEU A 74 9.43 3.59 12.90
C LEU A 74 9.56 4.83 13.79
N PRO A 75 10.59 4.98 14.66
CA PRO A 75 10.85 6.23 15.36
C PRO A 75 11.04 7.42 14.42
N LEU A 76 11.73 7.25 13.28
CA LEU A 76 11.92 8.30 12.29
C LEU A 76 10.58 8.71 11.65
N TYR A 77 9.73 7.72 11.33
CA TYR A 77 8.37 8.02 10.85
C TYR A 77 7.57 8.81 11.89
N ILE A 78 7.65 8.43 13.16
CA ILE A 78 6.94 9.12 14.24
C ILE A 78 7.40 10.57 14.36
N ASP A 79 8.72 10.81 14.32
CA ASP A 79 9.26 12.18 14.42
C ASP A 79 8.84 13.03 13.22
N HIS A 80 8.89 12.47 12.02
CA HIS A 80 8.41 13.15 10.81
C HIS A 80 6.90 13.45 10.86
N LEU A 81 6.08 12.52 11.35
CA LEU A 81 4.64 12.74 11.54
C LEU A 81 4.36 13.83 12.58
N LYS A 82 5.13 13.90 13.66
CA LYS A 82 5.02 14.99 14.66
C LYS A 82 5.38 16.35 14.07
N GLU A 83 6.37 16.42 13.17
CA GLU A 83 6.66 17.67 12.45
C GLU A 83 5.46 18.11 11.62
N LEU A 84 4.79 17.16 10.94
CA LEU A 84 3.61 17.44 10.13
C LEU A 84 2.39 17.82 10.98
N GLU A 85 2.21 17.22 12.15
CA GLU A 85 1.12 17.54 13.08
C GLU A 85 1.21 19.00 13.58
N ASN A 86 2.42 19.53 13.74
CA ASN A 86 2.65 20.87 14.26
C ASN A 86 2.66 21.98 13.19
N ILE A 87 2.34 21.66 11.93
CA ILE A 87 2.39 22.66 10.85
C ILE A 87 1.20 23.62 10.88
N ASN A 88 1.48 24.90 10.69
CA ASN A 88 0.46 25.90 10.39
C ASN A 88 0.12 25.88 8.89
N ALA A 89 -1.17 25.89 8.53
CA ALA A 89 -1.61 25.91 7.13
C ALA A 89 -0.95 27.00 6.27
N ASN A 90 -0.66 28.17 6.85
CA ASN A 90 0.01 29.27 6.16
C ASN A 90 1.48 28.98 5.77
N ASN A 91 2.08 27.94 6.37
CA ASN A 91 3.45 27.52 6.10
C ASN A 91 3.54 26.42 5.03
N ILE A 92 2.41 25.94 4.52
CA ILE A 92 2.36 24.92 3.46
C ILE A 92 2.68 25.61 2.12
N THR A 93 3.97 25.60 1.78
CA THR A 93 4.50 26.12 0.49
C THR A 93 4.93 24.98 -0.42
N LEU A 94 5.16 25.25 -1.70
CA LEU A 94 5.71 24.24 -2.62
C LEU A 94 7.06 23.69 -2.13
N ALA A 95 7.92 24.55 -1.59
CA ALA A 95 9.21 24.13 -1.03
C ALA A 95 9.04 23.19 0.17
N PHE A 96 8.07 23.49 1.04
CA PHE A 96 7.71 22.59 2.15
C PHE A 96 7.24 21.22 1.64
N LEU A 97 6.33 21.19 0.66
CA LEU A 97 5.82 19.93 0.07
C LEU A 97 6.94 19.11 -0.57
N GLN A 98 7.89 19.76 -1.26
CA GLN A 98 9.06 19.10 -1.84
C GLN A 98 9.96 18.50 -0.75
N GLN A 99 10.27 19.26 0.29
CA GLN A 99 11.08 18.74 1.40
C GLN A 99 10.41 17.55 2.09
N ASN A 100 9.10 17.61 2.32
CA ASN A 100 8.32 16.52 2.90
C ASN A 100 8.34 15.27 2.00
N ARG A 101 8.23 15.46 0.68
CA ARG A 101 8.36 14.38 -0.30
C ARG A 101 9.73 13.73 -0.24
N GLU A 102 10.81 14.50 -0.14
CA GLU A 102 12.17 13.95 -0.03
C GLU A 102 12.36 13.17 1.27
N LYS A 103 11.81 13.64 2.40
CA LYS A 103 11.81 12.88 3.66
C LYS A 103 11.04 11.56 3.51
N MET A 104 9.85 11.59 2.92
CA MET A 104 9.06 10.37 2.63
C MET A 104 9.82 9.39 1.74
N LYS A 105 10.48 9.90 0.70
CA LYS A 105 11.36 9.10 -0.17
C LYS A 105 12.52 8.48 0.61
N ALA A 106 13.14 9.23 1.52
CA ALA A 106 14.23 8.71 2.33
C ALA A 106 13.79 7.55 3.24
N HIS A 107 12.57 7.57 3.79
CA HIS A 107 12.02 6.43 4.52
C HIS A 107 11.87 5.19 3.62
N TYR A 108 11.27 5.37 2.44
CA TYR A 108 11.13 4.32 1.45
C TYR A 108 12.48 3.73 1.03
N ASP A 109 13.45 4.58 0.71
CA ASP A 109 14.78 4.16 0.26
C ASP A 109 15.52 3.34 1.34
N ARG A 110 15.34 3.66 2.63
CA ARG A 110 15.93 2.87 3.73
C ARG A 110 15.32 1.48 3.84
N ILE A 111 14.00 1.36 3.75
CA ILE A 111 13.32 0.06 3.77
C ILE A 111 13.77 -0.79 2.58
N VAL A 112 13.77 -0.24 1.37
CA VAL A 112 14.20 -0.94 0.15
C VAL A 112 15.66 -1.36 0.25
N SER A 113 16.54 -0.44 0.69
CA SER A 113 17.97 -0.75 0.84
C SER A 113 18.22 -1.84 1.88
N ARG A 114 17.40 -1.89 2.94
CA ARG A 114 17.50 -2.91 3.98
C ARG A 114 17.01 -4.28 3.51
N SER A 115 15.93 -4.34 2.73
CA SER A 115 15.34 -5.60 2.26
C SER A 115 16.02 -6.16 0.99
N ALA A 116 16.69 -5.32 0.20
CA ALA A 116 17.29 -5.71 -1.07
C ALA A 116 18.25 -6.92 -1.00
N PRO A 117 19.16 -7.05 0.00
CA PRO A 117 20.03 -8.22 0.09
C PRO A 117 19.28 -9.54 0.29
N ASP A 118 18.23 -9.52 1.10
CA ASP A 118 17.41 -10.72 1.39
C ASP A 118 16.59 -11.11 0.15
N LEU A 119 15.99 -10.14 -0.54
CA LEU A 119 15.29 -10.36 -1.81
C LEU A 119 16.23 -10.89 -2.89
N PHE A 120 17.45 -10.36 -2.98
CA PHE A 120 18.47 -10.84 -3.90
C PHE A 120 18.88 -12.28 -3.57
N SER A 121 19.10 -12.59 -2.29
CA SER A 121 19.39 -13.96 -1.84
C SER A 121 18.28 -14.95 -2.16
N LEU A 122 17.01 -14.57 -2.00
CA LEU A 122 15.87 -15.41 -2.39
C LEU A 122 15.85 -15.63 -3.90
N SER A 123 16.08 -14.58 -4.70
CA SER A 123 16.09 -14.66 -6.16
C SER A 123 17.12 -15.68 -6.69
N LEU A 124 18.28 -15.80 -6.05
CA LEU A 124 19.33 -16.76 -6.41
C LEU A 124 18.97 -18.21 -6.07
N GLN A 125 18.01 -18.43 -5.18
CA GLN A 125 17.53 -19.77 -4.78
C GLN A 125 16.37 -20.26 -5.65
N LEU A 126 15.76 -19.39 -6.46
CA LEU A 126 14.67 -19.76 -7.34
C LEU A 126 15.16 -20.72 -8.41
N THR A 127 14.47 -21.87 -8.53
CA THR A 127 14.69 -22.81 -9.63
C THR A 127 14.31 -22.19 -10.97
N PRO A 128 14.81 -22.70 -12.12
CA PRO A 128 14.39 -22.21 -13.43
C PRO A 128 12.87 -22.23 -13.65
N LYS A 129 12.17 -23.21 -13.06
CA LYS A 129 10.70 -23.31 -13.10
C LYS A 129 10.05 -22.16 -12.32
N GLN A 130 10.52 -21.88 -11.11
CA GLN A 130 10.01 -20.78 -10.28
C GLN A 130 10.29 -19.41 -10.90
N GLN A 131 11.45 -19.21 -11.51
CA GLN A 131 11.76 -17.97 -12.25
C GLN A 131 10.79 -17.77 -13.42
N GLN A 132 10.47 -18.83 -14.16
CA GLN A 132 9.50 -18.77 -15.25
C GLN A 132 8.08 -18.47 -14.74
N GLU A 133 7.66 -19.12 -13.65
CA GLU A 133 6.38 -18.86 -12.99
C GLU A 133 6.26 -17.39 -12.56
N PHE A 134 7.26 -16.87 -11.84
CA PHE A 134 7.35 -15.47 -11.43
C PHE A 134 7.16 -14.52 -12.62
N LEU A 135 7.92 -14.70 -13.69
CA LEU A 135 7.83 -13.83 -14.86
C LEU A 135 6.46 -13.92 -15.57
N GLN A 136 5.84 -15.10 -15.60
CA GLN A 136 4.51 -15.29 -16.17
C GLN A 136 3.43 -14.59 -15.35
N ASN A 137 3.46 -14.76 -14.02
CA ASN A 137 2.48 -14.16 -13.11
C ASN A 137 2.63 -12.63 -13.06
N VAL A 138 3.87 -12.10 -13.04
CA VAL A 138 4.13 -10.66 -13.18
C VAL A 138 3.56 -10.12 -14.49
N ARG A 139 3.75 -10.83 -15.61
CA ARG A 139 3.21 -10.42 -16.91
C ARG A 139 1.68 -10.40 -16.90
N LYS A 140 1.06 -11.41 -16.28
CA LYS A 140 -0.40 -11.50 -16.14
C LYS A 140 -0.96 -10.34 -15.31
N ASP A 141 -0.38 -10.07 -14.14
CA ASP A 141 -0.77 -8.91 -13.30
C ASP A 141 -0.71 -7.60 -14.11
N TYR A 142 0.39 -7.37 -14.85
CA TYR A 142 0.48 -6.18 -15.70
C TYR A 142 -0.58 -6.13 -16.79
N GLN A 143 -0.96 -7.26 -17.40
CA GLN A 143 -2.03 -7.30 -18.40
C GLN A 143 -3.38 -6.94 -17.76
N GLU A 144 -3.69 -7.50 -16.60
CA GLU A 144 -4.95 -7.22 -15.86
C GLU A 144 -5.03 -5.74 -15.45
N ARG A 145 -3.95 -5.18 -14.90
CA ARG A 145 -3.89 -3.75 -14.52
C ARG A 145 -3.98 -2.83 -15.74
N ASN A 146 -3.40 -3.24 -16.87
CA ASN A 146 -3.47 -2.47 -18.12
C ASN A 146 -4.86 -2.53 -18.76
N ALA A 147 -5.60 -3.64 -18.60
CA ALA A 147 -6.92 -3.82 -19.19
C ALA A 147 -7.92 -2.74 -18.74
N LYS A 148 -7.81 -2.25 -17.49
CA LYS A 148 -8.63 -1.11 -16.99
C LYS A 148 -8.51 0.14 -17.86
N TYR A 149 -7.39 0.32 -18.56
CA TYR A 149 -7.10 1.48 -19.40
C TYR A 149 -6.93 1.12 -20.88
N ALA A 150 -7.07 -0.15 -21.25
CA ALA A 150 -6.98 -0.59 -22.63
C ALA A 150 -8.17 0.00 -23.40
N ASP A 151 -7.91 0.45 -24.62
CA ASP A 151 -8.91 0.96 -25.57
C ASP A 151 -9.71 2.20 -25.15
N LYS A 152 -9.35 2.83 -24.02
CA LYS A 152 -9.95 4.10 -23.57
C LYS A 152 -9.35 5.29 -24.31
N THR A 153 -10.23 6.20 -24.70
CA THR A 153 -9.87 7.52 -25.20
C THR A 153 -9.21 8.35 -24.10
N GLU A 154 -8.46 9.39 -24.48
CA GLU A 154 -7.91 10.33 -23.53
C GLU A 154 -8.98 10.95 -22.61
N ALA A 155 -10.16 11.27 -23.16
CA ALA A 155 -11.28 11.82 -22.40
C ALA A 155 -11.77 10.85 -21.31
N GLU A 156 -11.93 9.57 -21.63
CA GLU A 156 -12.32 8.54 -20.66
C GLU A 156 -11.25 8.31 -19.58
N ILE A 157 -9.97 8.37 -19.95
CA ILE A 157 -8.87 8.27 -18.97
C ILE A 157 -8.91 9.44 -18.00
N ARG A 158 -9.16 10.67 -18.50
CA ARG A 158 -9.26 11.87 -17.66
C ARG A 158 -10.46 11.81 -16.72
N GLU A 159 -11.57 11.22 -17.15
CA GLU A 159 -12.72 10.99 -16.29
C GLU A 159 -12.38 10.02 -15.16
N ILE A 160 -11.72 8.90 -15.46
CA ILE A 160 -11.25 7.96 -14.43
C ILE A 160 -10.29 8.64 -13.44
N ILE A 161 -9.40 9.51 -13.92
CA ILE A 161 -8.50 10.27 -13.02
C ILE A 161 -9.31 11.23 -12.15
N LEU A 162 -10.34 11.88 -12.68
CA LEU A 162 -11.22 12.76 -11.92
C LEU A 162 -11.94 11.97 -10.81
N GLU A 163 -12.62 10.88 -11.16
CA GLU A 163 -13.33 10.02 -10.22
C GLU A 163 -12.39 9.54 -9.10
N ASN A 164 -11.24 8.95 -9.44
CA ASN A 164 -10.28 8.50 -8.43
C ASN A 164 -9.74 9.65 -7.56
N THR A 165 -9.60 10.86 -8.12
CA THR A 165 -9.12 12.03 -7.36
C THR A 165 -10.19 12.50 -6.39
N GLU A 166 -11.45 12.56 -6.82
CA GLU A 166 -12.57 12.92 -5.95
C GLU A 166 -12.75 11.87 -4.84
N GLU A 167 -12.78 10.58 -5.17
CA GLU A 167 -12.87 9.48 -4.21
C GLU A 167 -11.75 9.55 -3.16
N TRP A 168 -10.50 9.73 -3.62
CA TRP A 168 -9.35 9.87 -2.71
C TRP A 168 -9.50 11.10 -1.82
N MET A 169 -9.87 12.25 -2.36
CA MET A 169 -10.09 13.44 -1.52
C MET A 169 -11.21 13.20 -0.50
N GLU A 170 -12.33 12.60 -0.90
CA GLU A 170 -13.46 12.32 -0.02
C GLU A 170 -13.10 11.38 1.14
N GLU A 171 -12.30 10.36 0.87
CA GLU A 171 -11.81 9.43 1.90
C GLU A 171 -11.01 10.15 3.01
N TRP A 172 -10.23 11.18 2.64
CA TRP A 172 -9.34 11.88 3.57
C TRP A 172 -9.96 13.09 4.25
N ILE A 173 -10.77 13.87 3.54
CA ILE A 173 -11.29 15.16 4.04
C ILE A 173 -12.82 15.26 4.06
N GLY A 174 -13.53 14.19 3.68
CA GLY A 174 -14.98 14.14 3.64
C GLY A 174 -15.57 14.79 2.38
N GLU A 175 -16.88 15.08 2.42
CA GLU A 175 -17.62 15.60 1.26
C GLU A 175 -16.97 16.86 0.66
N LEU A 176 -16.75 16.84 -0.66
CA LEU A 176 -16.07 17.93 -1.35
C LEU A 176 -17.02 19.08 -1.68
N ASN A 177 -16.60 20.29 -1.33
CA ASN A 177 -17.25 21.50 -1.80
C ASN A 177 -16.94 21.80 -3.28
N SER A 178 -17.62 22.81 -3.84
CA SER A 178 -17.49 23.18 -5.25
C SER A 178 -16.07 23.60 -5.66
N ASP A 179 -15.30 24.21 -4.76
CA ASP A 179 -13.92 24.59 -5.02
C ASP A 179 -12.99 23.37 -5.06
N GLN A 180 -13.17 22.42 -4.15
CA GLN A 180 -12.42 21.16 -4.09
C GLN A 180 -12.68 20.28 -5.32
N LYS A 181 -13.93 20.15 -5.76
CA LYS A 181 -14.28 19.46 -7.03
C LYS A 181 -13.64 20.14 -8.25
N ARG A 182 -13.61 21.48 -8.27
CA ARG A 182 -12.89 22.22 -9.32
C ARG A 182 -11.40 21.92 -9.30
N TYR A 183 -10.76 21.80 -8.14
CA TYR A 183 -9.36 21.41 -8.03
C TYR A 183 -9.13 19.97 -8.51
N ALA A 184 -9.99 19.01 -8.15
CA ALA A 184 -9.92 17.64 -8.65
C ALA A 184 -9.98 17.59 -10.18
N LYS A 185 -10.90 18.35 -10.79
CA LYS A 185 -10.99 18.52 -12.24
C LYS A 185 -9.75 19.15 -12.86
N GLN A 186 -9.15 20.14 -12.20
CA GLN A 186 -7.91 20.72 -12.68
C GLN A 186 -6.77 19.69 -12.66
N ILE A 187 -6.67 18.89 -11.59
CA ILE A 187 -5.67 17.82 -11.47
C ILE A 187 -5.85 16.78 -12.60
N SER A 188 -7.08 16.34 -12.87
CA SER A 188 -7.33 15.36 -13.93
C SER A 188 -6.98 15.86 -15.34
N GLN A 189 -7.10 17.17 -15.56
CA GLN A 189 -6.71 17.81 -16.82
C GLN A 189 -5.20 18.06 -16.94
N GLN A 190 -4.52 18.36 -15.83
CA GLN A 190 -3.09 18.72 -15.83
C GLN A 190 -2.15 17.52 -15.65
N THR A 191 -2.66 16.39 -15.19
CA THR A 191 -1.88 15.16 -15.02
C THR A 191 -1.30 14.67 -16.36
N ILE A 192 -0.01 14.39 -16.36
CA ILE A 192 0.67 13.80 -17.52
C ILE A 192 0.22 12.35 -17.68
N LEU A 193 -0.38 12.04 -18.83
CA LEU A 193 -0.83 10.68 -19.16
C LEU A 193 0.36 9.81 -19.58
N ASN A 194 1.10 9.31 -18.61
CA ASN A 194 2.28 8.46 -18.83
C ASN A 194 1.96 6.95 -18.86
N SER A 195 0.69 6.55 -18.66
CA SER A 195 0.29 5.13 -18.67
C SER A 195 0.76 4.38 -19.93
N PRO A 196 0.65 4.93 -21.15
CA PRO A 196 1.18 4.27 -22.35
C PRO A 196 2.70 4.08 -22.30
N LEU A 197 3.45 5.05 -21.78
CA LEU A 197 4.91 4.98 -21.68
C LEU A 197 5.34 3.82 -20.76
N TRP A 198 4.71 3.73 -19.60
CA TRP A 198 4.95 2.65 -18.63
C TRP A 198 4.54 1.28 -19.16
N ARG A 199 3.43 1.19 -19.92
CA ARG A 199 3.03 -0.05 -20.58
C ARG A 199 4.07 -0.52 -21.59
N ASN A 200 4.56 0.40 -22.43
CA ASN A 200 5.56 0.08 -23.45
C ASN A 200 6.90 -0.31 -22.82
N TYR A 201 7.34 0.40 -21.77
CA TYR A 201 8.55 0.08 -21.03
C TYR A 201 8.49 -1.32 -20.39
N ARG A 202 7.37 -1.66 -19.74
CA ARG A 202 7.19 -3.02 -19.20
C ARG A 202 7.18 -4.06 -20.32
N ALA A 203 6.49 -3.79 -21.43
CA ALA A 203 6.47 -4.71 -22.56
C ALA A 203 7.87 -4.98 -23.14
N SER A 204 8.76 -3.99 -23.16
CA SER A 204 10.14 -4.18 -23.66
C SER A 204 11.02 -5.00 -22.73
N ILE A 205 10.82 -4.95 -21.40
CA ILE A 205 11.64 -5.72 -20.44
C ILE A 205 11.45 -7.24 -20.60
N TYR A 206 10.27 -7.69 -21.03
CA TYR A 206 9.90 -9.11 -21.04
C TYR A 206 9.85 -9.75 -22.44
N GLN A 207 10.39 -9.07 -23.46
CA GLN A 207 10.47 -9.56 -24.84
C GLN A 207 11.85 -10.16 -25.20
N GLU A 208 12.84 -10.03 -24.33
CA GLU A 208 14.14 -10.72 -24.41
C GLU A 208 14.13 -12.02 -23.59
#